data_AF-A0A2N2MIR2-F1
#
_entry.id   AF-A0A2N2MIR2-F1
#
_cell.length_a   1.000
_cell.length_b   1.000
_cell.length_c   1.000
_cell.angle_alpha   90.00
_cell.angle_beta   90.00
_cell.angle_gamma   90.00
#
_symmetry.space_group_name_H-M   'P 1'
#
loop_
_entity.id
_entity.type
_entity.pdbx_description
1 polymer ?
#
loop_
_entity_poly.entity_id
_entity_poly.type
_entity_poly.pdbx_seq_one_letter_code
_entity_poly.pdbx_strand_id
1 'polypeptide(L)'
;MAIIPPAQRMFHGQISAAALADQLAACFNDRQRRVSVSQAGVSSLVQIGSKHGTPVTVHITDTSGGVLVTMSRDRNWLDKAGDASELIERAASHPLSLLAMVPDVLGELNQENVAPQIWDAINDLCALTRSLAGERDAPQNPKVCEYCETANDPQLESCTMCGAALPSELPRKCPKCGRGHTSDALFCQACGTRLVDG
;
A
#
# COMPACT_ATOMS: atom_id res chain seq x y z
N MET A 1 15.97 5.48 11.68
CA MET A 1 14.89 5.79 10.72
C MET A 1 13.71 4.91 11.11
N ALA A 2 12.62 5.47 11.63
CA ALA A 2 11.46 4.68 12.01
C ALA A 2 10.72 4.26 10.74
N ILE A 3 10.59 2.95 10.51
CA ILE A 3 9.74 2.39 9.47
C ILE A 3 8.31 2.73 9.90
N ILE A 4 7.64 3.62 9.15
CA ILE A 4 6.20 3.85 9.36
C ILE A 4 5.52 2.61 8.79
N PRO A 5 4.85 1.78 9.61
CA PRO A 5 4.23 0.56 9.12
C PRO A 5 3.21 0.90 8.03
N PRO A 6 3.11 0.09 6.97
CA PRO A 6 2.21 0.37 5.86
C PRO A 6 0.77 0.48 6.38
N ALA A 7 0.03 1.48 5.89
CA ALA A 7 -1.36 1.62 6.27
C ALA A 7 -2.15 0.53 5.55
N GLN A 8 -2.84 -0.33 6.32
CA GLN A 8 -3.61 -1.44 5.79
C GLN A 8 -5.09 -1.31 6.16
N ARG A 9 -5.97 -1.59 5.20
CA ARG A 9 -7.43 -1.61 5.41
C ARG A 9 -8.05 -2.74 4.60
N MET A 10 -8.95 -3.47 5.23
CA MET A 10 -9.74 -4.50 4.56
C MET A 10 -11.11 -3.93 4.16
N PHE A 11 -11.56 -4.32 2.98
CA PHE A 11 -12.88 -3.99 2.44
C PHE A 11 -13.60 -5.29 2.11
N HIS A 12 -14.92 -5.34 2.35
CA HIS A 12 -15.71 -6.56 2.25
C HIS A 12 -16.84 -6.37 1.26
N GLY A 13 -17.14 -7.38 0.46
CA GLY A 13 -18.18 -7.32 -0.56
C GLY A 13 -17.73 -7.95 -1.88
N GLN A 14 -18.51 -7.71 -2.93
CA GLN A 14 -18.21 -8.21 -4.27
C GLN A 14 -17.24 -7.27 -4.99
N ILE A 15 -16.00 -7.19 -4.49
CA ILE A 15 -14.90 -6.47 -5.13
C ILE A 15 -13.69 -7.39 -5.23
N SER A 16 -13.05 -7.41 -6.40
CA SER A 16 -11.80 -8.12 -6.63
C SER A 16 -10.63 -7.16 -6.71
N ALA A 17 -9.43 -7.66 -6.44
CA ALA A 17 -8.19 -6.91 -6.49
C ALA A 17 -7.96 -6.29 -7.88
N ALA A 18 -8.22 -7.07 -8.94
CA ALA A 18 -8.12 -6.60 -10.31
C ALA A 18 -9.10 -5.43 -10.60
N ALA A 19 -10.37 -5.58 -10.22
CA ALA A 19 -11.38 -4.55 -10.46
C ALA A 19 -11.10 -3.26 -9.69
N LEU A 20 -10.65 -3.37 -8.44
CA LEU A 20 -10.26 -2.20 -7.64
C LEU A 20 -9.00 -1.54 -8.22
N ALA A 21 -8.02 -2.32 -8.66
CA ALA A 21 -6.79 -1.79 -9.27
C ALA A 21 -7.07 -1.00 -10.54
N ASP A 22 -7.91 -1.52 -11.44
CA ASP A 22 -8.27 -0.87 -12.69
C ASP A 22 -9.01 0.46 -12.44
N GLN A 23 -9.97 0.46 -11.51
CA GLN A 23 -10.73 1.66 -11.16
C GLN A 23 -9.84 2.71 -10.46
N LEU A 24 -8.98 2.28 -9.55
CA LEU A 24 -8.04 3.16 -8.87
C LEU A 24 -7.07 3.79 -9.87
N ALA A 25 -6.56 3.02 -10.84
CA ALA A 25 -5.71 3.54 -11.88
C ALA A 25 -6.42 4.61 -12.73
N ALA A 26 -7.70 4.42 -13.04
CA ALA A 26 -8.50 5.42 -13.75
C ALA A 26 -8.66 6.74 -12.97
N CYS A 27 -8.71 6.71 -11.63
CA CYS A 27 -8.81 7.91 -10.79
C CYS A 27 -7.55 8.79 -10.83
N PHE A 28 -6.37 8.19 -11.05
CA PHE A 28 -5.09 8.89 -10.90
C PHE A 28 -4.25 8.96 -12.19
N ASN A 29 -4.67 8.32 -13.28
CA ASN A 29 -3.98 8.40 -14.56
C ASN A 29 -4.39 9.68 -15.32
N ASP A 30 -3.67 10.77 -15.09
CA ASP A 30 -3.93 12.08 -15.69
C ASP A 30 -2.66 12.74 -16.24
N ARG A 31 -2.71 14.04 -16.57
CA ARG A 31 -1.54 14.75 -17.15
C ARG A 31 -0.41 14.99 -16.14
N GLN A 32 -0.70 14.96 -14.84
CA GLN A 32 0.24 15.29 -13.76
C GLN A 32 0.75 14.02 -13.04
N ARG A 33 0.03 12.91 -13.18
CA ARG A 33 0.29 11.65 -12.47
C ARG A 33 0.38 10.48 -13.45
N ARG A 34 1.33 9.58 -13.20
CA ARG A 34 1.48 8.33 -13.95
C ARG A 34 1.10 7.18 -13.05
N VAL A 35 0.35 6.24 -13.62
CA VAL A 35 -0.03 5.01 -12.93
C VAL A 35 0.56 3.80 -13.65
N SER A 36 1.12 2.87 -12.89
CA SER A 36 1.51 1.54 -13.34
C SER A 36 0.68 0.51 -12.59
N VAL A 37 0.15 -0.49 -13.31
CA VAL A 37 -0.57 -1.61 -12.71
C VAL A 37 0.15 -2.90 -13.09
N SER A 38 0.43 -3.74 -12.09
CA SER A 38 0.91 -5.11 -12.30
C SER A 38 0.02 -6.08 -11.55
N GLN A 39 -0.29 -7.21 -12.18
CA GLN A 39 -1.13 -8.26 -11.60
C GLN A 39 -0.30 -9.54 -11.44
N ALA A 40 -0.44 -10.18 -10.29
CA ALA A 40 0.24 -11.43 -9.95
C ALA A 40 -0.70 -12.33 -9.16
N GLY A 41 -1.35 -13.27 -9.84
CA GLY A 41 -2.31 -14.20 -9.23
C GLY A 41 -3.51 -13.46 -8.62
N VAL A 42 -3.68 -13.60 -7.31
CA VAL A 42 -4.77 -12.97 -6.52
C VAL A 42 -4.45 -11.55 -6.04
N SER A 43 -3.29 -11.02 -6.44
CA SER A 43 -2.83 -9.70 -6.05
C SER A 43 -2.70 -8.77 -7.25
N SER A 44 -3.01 -7.51 -7.03
CA SER A 44 -2.77 -6.40 -7.95
C SER A 44 -1.95 -5.32 -7.23
N LEU A 45 -0.99 -4.74 -7.93
CA LEU A 45 -0.14 -3.68 -7.43
C LEU A 45 -0.32 -2.45 -8.32
N VAL A 46 -0.70 -1.34 -7.70
CA VAL A 46 -0.90 -0.05 -8.35
C VAL A 46 0.16 0.92 -7.84
N GLN A 47 1.03 1.41 -8.72
CA GLN A 47 1.98 2.46 -8.38
C GLN A 47 1.50 3.79 -8.95
N ILE A 48 1.39 4.80 -8.10
CA ILE A 48 0.95 6.14 -8.47
C ILE A 48 2.11 7.09 -8.22
N GLY A 49 2.73 7.55 -9.30
CA GLY A 49 3.84 8.50 -9.29
C GLY A 49 3.42 9.89 -9.78
N SER A 50 4.04 10.94 -9.24
CA SER A 50 3.97 12.30 -9.79
C SER A 50 5.34 12.69 -10.33
N LYS A 51 5.39 13.75 -11.15
CA LYS A 51 6.65 14.20 -11.78
C LYS A 51 7.76 14.57 -10.79
N HIS A 52 7.42 15.01 -9.57
CA HIS A 52 8.42 15.41 -8.57
C HIS A 52 8.09 14.85 -7.17
N GLY A 53 7.43 13.70 -7.08
CA GLY A 53 6.95 13.15 -5.81
C GLY A 53 7.38 11.70 -5.60
N THR A 54 7.47 11.28 -4.33
CA THR A 54 7.72 9.87 -4.02
C THR A 54 6.51 9.03 -4.47
N PRO A 55 6.69 8.01 -5.32
CA PRO A 55 5.59 7.15 -5.75
C PRO A 55 4.93 6.47 -4.55
N VAL A 56 3.60 6.35 -4.60
CA VAL A 56 2.85 5.57 -3.63
C VAL A 56 2.52 4.22 -4.26
N THR A 57 2.79 3.14 -3.53
CA THR A 57 2.43 1.78 -3.98
C THR A 57 1.24 1.29 -3.17
N VAL A 58 0.21 0.83 -3.88
CA VAL A 58 -0.99 0.22 -3.32
C VAL A 58 -1.00 -1.24 -3.74
N HIS A 59 -0.80 -2.13 -2.79
CA HIS A 59 -0.93 -3.56 -2.97
C HIS A 59 -2.34 -4.00 -2.55
N ILE A 60 -3.06 -4.65 -3.46
CA ILE A 60 -4.45 -5.08 -3.29
C ILE A 60 -4.45 -6.59 -3.45
N THR A 61 -4.91 -7.31 -2.43
CA THR A 61 -4.94 -8.78 -2.46
C THR A 61 -6.37 -9.24 -2.22
N ASP A 62 -6.86 -10.18 -3.03
CA ASP A 62 -8.13 -10.83 -2.80
C ASP A 62 -8.11 -11.60 -1.46
N THR A 63 -9.23 -11.53 -0.75
CA THR A 63 -9.50 -12.29 0.46
C THR A 63 -10.80 -13.07 0.26
N SER A 64 -11.10 -14.01 1.15
CA SER A 64 -12.33 -14.82 1.06
C SER A 64 -13.64 -14.01 1.11
N GLY A 65 -13.60 -12.73 1.48
CA GLY A 65 -14.78 -11.87 1.59
C GLY A 65 -14.62 -10.45 1.01
N GLY A 66 -13.62 -10.20 0.17
CA GLY A 66 -13.34 -8.88 -0.40
C GLY A 66 -11.86 -8.69 -0.67
N VAL A 67 -11.30 -7.53 -0.33
CA VAL A 67 -9.87 -7.22 -0.58
C VAL A 67 -9.16 -6.67 0.64
N LEU A 68 -7.88 -7.00 0.78
CA LEU A 68 -6.96 -6.29 1.67
C LEU A 68 -6.16 -5.28 0.86
N VAL A 69 -6.26 -4.01 1.24
CA VAL A 69 -5.47 -2.92 0.67
C VAL A 69 -4.33 -2.59 1.62
N THR A 70 -3.11 -2.65 1.10
CA THR A 70 -1.87 -2.25 1.77
C THR A 70 -1.25 -1.09 1.01
N MET A 71 -1.15 0.07 1.65
CA MET A 71 -0.46 1.22 1.07
C MET A 71 0.92 1.38 1.69
N SER A 72 1.95 1.23 0.87
CA SER A 72 3.34 1.49 1.25
C SER A 72 3.84 2.77 0.58
N ARG A 73 4.58 3.57 1.33
CA ARG A 73 5.32 4.73 0.82
C ARG A 73 6.76 4.36 0.44
N ASP A 74 7.07 3.07 0.38
CA ASP A 74 8.45 2.62 0.29
C ASP A 74 9.08 3.03 -1.04
N ARG A 75 10.33 3.48 -0.95
CA ARG A 75 11.13 4.11 -2.01
C ARG A 75 11.88 3.10 -2.88
N ASN A 76 11.80 1.82 -2.56
CA ASN A 76 12.68 0.80 -3.13
C ASN A 76 11.88 -0.31 -3.83
N TRP A 77 11.77 -0.20 -5.15
CA TRP A 77 11.83 -1.39 -6.01
C TRP A 77 12.10 -1.03 -7.48
N LEU A 78 11.63 0.11 -8.00
CA LEU A 78 11.71 0.36 -9.46
C LEU A 78 12.28 1.70 -9.95
N ASP A 79 12.64 2.67 -9.10
CA ASP A 79 13.11 4.00 -9.57
C ASP A 79 14.53 4.39 -9.14
N LYS A 80 15.33 3.45 -8.63
CA LYS A 80 16.74 3.72 -8.25
C LYS A 80 17.72 3.89 -9.41
N ALA A 81 17.26 4.11 -10.64
CA ALA A 81 18.13 4.32 -11.80
C ALA A 81 18.01 5.71 -12.46
N GLY A 82 17.20 6.62 -11.92
CA GLY A 82 17.02 7.96 -12.50
C GLY A 82 18.07 8.97 -12.04
N ASP A 83 17.93 9.53 -10.84
CA ASP A 83 18.38 10.92 -10.71
C ASP A 83 19.64 11.17 -9.88
N ALA A 84 20.09 10.29 -8.97
CA ALA A 84 21.24 10.64 -8.11
C ALA A 84 22.59 10.69 -8.86
N SER A 85 22.82 9.76 -9.79
CA SER A 85 24.07 9.67 -10.56
C SER A 85 24.19 10.78 -11.59
N GLU A 86 23.07 11.09 -12.28
CA GLU A 86 23.01 12.17 -13.26
C GLU A 86 23.21 13.54 -12.58
N LEU A 87 22.68 13.73 -11.37
CA LEU A 87 22.88 14.95 -10.57
C LEU A 87 24.34 15.20 -10.19
N ILE A 88 25.08 14.14 -9.84
CA ILE A 88 26.51 14.24 -9.47
C ILE A 88 27.36 14.56 -10.70
N GLU A 89 27.09 13.93 -11.85
CA GLU A 89 27.82 14.20 -13.10
C GLU A 89 27.57 15.62 -13.63
N ARG A 90 26.34 16.11 -13.51
CA ARG A 90 25.95 17.46 -13.97
C ARG A 90 26.49 18.57 -13.07
N ALA A 91 26.52 18.34 -11.76
CA ALA A 91 27.15 19.25 -10.80
C ALA A 91 28.68 19.32 -10.98
N ALA A 92 29.31 18.22 -11.37
CA ALA A 92 30.75 18.15 -11.65
C ALA A 92 31.15 18.95 -12.90
N SER A 93 30.28 19.03 -13.91
CA SER A 93 30.54 19.73 -15.18
C SER A 93 30.12 21.21 -15.15
N HIS A 94 29.05 21.55 -14.41
CA HIS A 94 28.54 22.93 -14.34
C HIS A 94 28.05 23.28 -12.93
N PRO A 95 28.90 23.86 -12.06
CA PRO A 95 28.59 24.10 -10.64
C PRO A 95 27.44 25.09 -10.40
N LEU A 96 27.15 25.96 -11.36
CA LEU A 96 26.01 26.89 -11.32
C LEU A 96 24.67 26.25 -11.69
N SER A 97 24.65 25.01 -12.21
CA SER A 97 23.43 24.29 -12.57
C SER A 97 22.56 23.93 -11.37
N LEU A 98 23.14 23.84 -10.16
CA LEU A 98 22.40 23.60 -8.92
C LEU A 98 21.47 24.76 -8.55
N LEU A 99 21.79 26.01 -8.96
CA LEU A 99 20.94 27.17 -8.71
C LEU A 99 19.67 27.17 -9.57
N ALA A 100 19.68 26.48 -10.71
CA ALA A 100 18.50 26.31 -11.56
C ALA A 100 17.51 25.26 -11.03
N MET A 101 17.89 24.43 -10.04
CA MET A 101 17.03 23.41 -9.40
C MET A 101 16.30 23.91 -8.15
N VAL A 102 16.61 25.12 -7.65
CA VAL A 102 15.92 25.72 -6.51
C VAL A 102 14.39 25.77 -6.70
N PRO A 103 13.84 26.05 -7.90
CA PRO A 103 12.39 26.00 -8.11
C PRO A 103 11.79 24.58 -7.99
N ASP A 104 12.49 23.55 -8.47
CA ASP A 104 11.99 22.17 -8.47
C ASP A 104 11.96 21.60 -7.04
N VAL A 105 13.00 21.85 -6.25
CA VAL A 105 13.07 21.44 -4.82
C VAL A 105 12.02 22.18 -3.97
N LEU A 106 11.71 23.45 -4.30
CA LEU A 106 10.60 24.18 -3.66
C LEU A 106 9.22 23.63 -4.08
N GLY A 107 9.11 23.06 -5.28
CA GLY A 107 7.90 22.38 -5.75
C GLY A 107 7.60 21.09 -4.97
N GLU A 108 8.62 20.33 -4.57
CA GLU A 108 8.47 19.11 -3.75
C GLU A 108 7.91 19.40 -2.35
N LEU A 109 8.24 20.55 -1.77
CA LEU A 109 7.74 20.98 -0.45
C LEU A 109 6.25 21.36 -0.45
N ASN A 110 5.67 21.61 -1.63
CA ASN A 110 4.26 21.99 -1.80
C ASN A 110 3.41 20.88 -2.45
N GLN A 111 3.95 19.67 -2.66
CA GLN A 111 3.12 18.58 -3.16
C GLN A 111 2.17 18.08 -2.09
N GLU A 112 0.87 18.19 -2.38
CA GLU A 112 -0.18 17.58 -1.61
C GLU A 112 0.14 16.09 -1.40
N ASN A 113 0.03 15.66 -0.15
CA ASN A 113 0.17 14.26 0.21
C ASN A 113 -0.92 13.47 -0.53
N VAL A 114 -0.56 12.75 -1.60
CA VAL A 114 -1.51 12.01 -2.44
C VAL A 114 -2.09 10.79 -1.72
N ALA A 115 -1.45 10.31 -0.66
CA ALA A 115 -1.90 9.14 0.10
C ALA A 115 -3.31 9.29 0.72
N PRO A 116 -3.66 10.41 1.39
CA PRO A 116 -5.04 10.72 1.74
C PRO A 116 -6.02 10.63 0.56
N GLN A 117 -5.68 11.24 -0.59
CA GLN A 117 -6.54 11.22 -1.79
C GLN A 117 -6.74 9.80 -2.32
N ILE A 118 -5.69 8.97 -2.28
CA ILE A 118 -5.76 7.55 -2.65
C ILE A 118 -6.72 6.80 -1.73
N TRP A 119 -6.64 7.03 -0.42
CA TRP A 119 -7.56 6.41 0.52
C TRP A 119 -9.01 6.84 0.30
N ASP A 120 -9.25 8.13 0.04
CA ASP A 120 -10.58 8.66 -0.24
C ASP A 120 -11.16 8.02 -1.51
N ALA A 121 -10.36 7.96 -2.60
CA ALA A 121 -10.76 7.28 -3.82
C ALA A 121 -11.09 5.80 -3.59
N ILE A 122 -10.27 5.07 -2.82
CA ILE A 122 -10.54 3.67 -2.49
C ILE A 122 -11.85 3.53 -1.70
N ASN A 123 -12.11 4.42 -0.73
CA ASN A 123 -13.36 4.38 0.03
C ASN A 123 -14.57 4.64 -0.88
N ASP A 124 -14.48 5.59 -1.81
CA ASP A 124 -15.55 5.92 -2.74
C ASP A 124 -15.84 4.76 -3.72
N LEU A 125 -14.79 4.17 -4.31
CA LEU A 125 -14.92 3.02 -5.21
C LEU A 125 -15.53 1.80 -4.50
N CYS A 126 -15.08 1.53 -3.28
CA CYS A 126 -15.62 0.46 -2.45
C CYS A 126 -17.08 0.76 -2.08
N ALA A 127 -17.43 1.98 -1.68
CA ALA A 127 -18.80 2.37 -1.36
C ALA A 127 -19.76 2.19 -2.55
N LEU A 128 -19.33 2.56 -3.77
CA LEU A 128 -20.11 2.38 -5.00
C LEU A 128 -20.42 0.92 -5.32
N THR A 129 -19.50 0.01 -4.99
CA THR A 129 -19.69 -1.44 -5.19
C THR A 129 -20.41 -2.13 -4.03
N ARG A 130 -20.90 -1.35 -3.04
CA ARG A 130 -21.40 -1.85 -1.74
C ARG A 130 -20.37 -2.70 -1.01
N SER A 131 -19.09 -2.46 -1.29
CA SER A 131 -17.99 -3.05 -0.56
C SER A 131 -17.60 -2.11 0.57
N LEU A 132 -17.88 -2.47 1.82
CA LEU A 132 -17.68 -1.57 2.95
C LEU A 132 -16.39 -1.92 3.70
N ALA A 133 -15.67 -0.90 4.16
CA ALA A 133 -14.68 -1.08 5.22
C ALA A 133 -15.40 -1.22 6.56
N GLY A 134 -15.01 -2.19 7.39
CA GLY A 134 -15.54 -2.31 8.74
C GLY A 134 -15.59 -3.75 9.25
N GLU A 135 -15.92 -3.93 10.53
CA GLU A 135 -15.79 -5.25 11.18
C GLU A 135 -16.88 -6.27 10.85
N ARG A 136 -18.02 -5.80 10.31
CA ARG A 136 -19.20 -6.60 10.03
C ARG A 136 -18.98 -7.40 8.74
N ASP A 137 -19.10 -8.71 8.83
CA ASP A 137 -18.90 -9.67 7.72
C ASP A 137 -17.48 -9.70 7.11
N ALA A 138 -16.54 -9.02 7.76
CA ALA A 138 -15.14 -9.01 7.35
C ALA A 138 -14.48 -10.39 7.52
N PRO A 139 -13.74 -10.93 6.53
CA PRO A 139 -13.00 -12.17 6.70
C PRO A 139 -11.91 -11.98 7.75
N GLN A 140 -11.46 -13.08 8.38
CA GLN A 140 -10.40 -13.00 9.38
C GLN A 140 -9.13 -12.36 8.81
N ASN A 141 -8.36 -11.67 9.66
CA ASN A 141 -7.14 -11.02 9.21
C ASN A 141 -6.16 -12.07 8.66
N PRO A 142 -5.49 -11.79 7.52
CA PRO A 142 -4.56 -12.74 6.93
C PRO A 142 -3.32 -12.93 7.79
N LYS A 143 -2.69 -14.10 7.65
CA LYS A 143 -1.34 -14.36 8.16
C LYS A 143 -0.32 -13.79 7.19
N VAL A 144 0.40 -12.76 7.61
CA VAL A 144 1.52 -12.19 6.84
C VAL A 144 2.74 -13.09 7.02
N CYS A 145 3.33 -13.56 5.92
CA CYS A 145 4.54 -14.39 5.94
C CYS A 145 5.73 -13.55 6.43
N GLU A 146 6.47 -14.04 7.44
CA GLU A 146 7.64 -13.35 8.00
C GLU A 146 8.84 -13.31 7.05
N TYR A 147 8.84 -14.11 5.98
CA TYR A 147 9.95 -14.20 5.02
C TYR A 147 9.76 -13.36 3.75
N CYS A 148 8.56 -13.42 3.16
CA CYS A 148 8.27 -12.76 1.88
C CYS A 148 7.12 -11.76 1.96
N GLU A 149 6.57 -11.53 3.16
CA GLU A 149 5.52 -10.53 3.45
C GLU A 149 4.20 -10.75 2.70
N THR A 150 4.05 -11.88 2.00
CA THR A 150 2.79 -12.26 1.35
C THR A 150 1.70 -12.45 2.41
N ALA A 151 0.53 -11.86 2.18
CA ALA A 151 -0.66 -12.10 2.99
C ALA A 151 -1.30 -13.43 2.58
N ASN A 152 -1.58 -14.29 3.56
CA ASN A 152 -2.15 -15.63 3.35
C ASN A 152 -3.46 -15.77 4.10
N ASP A 153 -4.32 -16.68 3.62
CA ASP A 153 -5.53 -17.05 4.35
C ASP A 153 -5.15 -17.53 5.77
N PRO A 154 -5.85 -17.09 6.83
CA PRO A 154 -5.52 -17.42 8.20
C PRO A 154 -5.62 -18.91 8.54
N GLN A 155 -6.30 -19.71 7.72
CA GLN A 155 -6.38 -21.16 7.88
C GLN A 155 -5.16 -21.90 7.32
N LEU A 156 -4.29 -21.23 6.57
CA LEU A 156 -3.11 -21.83 5.99
C LEU A 156 -1.97 -21.97 7.01
N GLU A 157 -1.20 -23.05 6.83
CA GLU A 157 0.01 -23.36 7.59
C GLU A 157 1.29 -23.00 6.82
N SER A 158 1.20 -22.82 5.50
CA SER A 158 2.33 -22.47 4.63
C SER A 158 1.98 -21.34 3.67
N CYS A 159 3.00 -20.55 3.32
CA CYS A 159 2.86 -19.40 2.45
C CYS A 159 2.59 -19.85 1.01
N THR A 160 1.55 -19.29 0.39
CA THR A 160 1.16 -19.58 -0.99
C THR A 160 2.20 -19.13 -2.02
N MET A 161 3.05 -18.16 -1.68
CA MET A 161 4.08 -17.62 -2.56
C MET A 161 5.45 -18.29 -2.40
N CYS A 162 5.99 -18.37 -1.19
CA CYS A 162 7.34 -18.89 -0.97
C CYS A 162 7.41 -20.28 -0.31
N GLY A 163 6.28 -20.84 0.12
CA GLY A 163 6.21 -22.13 0.80
C GLY A 163 6.66 -22.13 2.28
N ALA A 164 7.13 -21.00 2.82
CA ALA A 164 7.56 -20.91 4.21
C ALA A 164 6.40 -21.16 5.19
N ALA A 165 6.70 -21.72 6.37
CA ALA A 165 5.72 -21.93 7.42
C ALA A 165 5.13 -20.59 7.91
N LEU A 166 3.81 -20.55 8.11
CA LEU A 166 3.11 -19.40 8.65
C LEU A 166 2.98 -19.52 10.18
N PRO A 167 2.90 -18.39 10.92
CA PRO A 167 2.71 -18.41 12.36
C PRO A 167 1.48 -19.23 12.78
N SER A 168 1.62 -20.07 13.80
CA SER A 168 0.53 -20.90 14.35
C SER A 168 -0.45 -20.07 15.19
N GLU A 169 0.04 -19.03 15.85
CA GLU A 169 -0.76 -18.16 16.71
C GLU A 169 -0.70 -16.69 16.28
N LEU A 170 -1.81 -15.99 16.52
CA LEU A 170 -1.93 -14.55 16.33
C LEU A 170 -1.82 -13.89 17.71
N PRO A 171 -0.63 -13.46 18.15
CA PRO A 171 -0.36 -13.09 19.54
C PRO A 171 -1.16 -11.85 19.98
N ARG A 172 -1.60 -11.03 19.04
CA ARG A 172 -2.31 -9.78 19.30
C ARG A 172 -3.76 -9.84 18.91
N LYS A 173 -4.64 -9.57 19.87
CA LYS A 173 -6.09 -9.47 19.62
C LYS A 173 -6.54 -8.02 19.66
N CYS A 174 -7.35 -7.62 18.68
CA CYS A 174 -7.97 -6.30 18.69
C CYS A 174 -8.91 -6.17 19.91
N PRO A 175 -8.79 -5.12 20.75
CA PRO A 175 -9.62 -4.96 21.93
C PRO A 175 -11.09 -4.65 21.60
N LYS A 176 -11.37 -4.16 20.38
CA LYS A 176 -12.74 -3.86 19.93
C LYS A 176 -13.43 -5.07 19.30
N CYS A 177 -12.78 -5.73 18.35
CA CYS A 177 -13.42 -6.79 17.54
C CYS A 177 -12.87 -8.21 17.80
N GLY A 178 -11.88 -8.37 18.68
CA GLY A 178 -11.34 -9.66 19.10
C GLY A 178 -10.45 -10.40 18.08
N ARG A 179 -10.26 -9.85 16.88
CA ARG A 179 -9.48 -10.51 15.82
C ARG A 179 -7.99 -10.56 16.12
N GLY A 180 -7.37 -11.70 15.80
CA GLY A 180 -5.93 -11.90 15.89
C GLY A 180 -5.17 -11.16 14.79
N HIS A 181 -3.93 -10.76 15.07
CA HIS A 181 -2.99 -10.16 14.14
C HIS A 181 -1.62 -10.83 14.25
N THR A 182 -0.97 -11.12 13.12
CA THR A 182 0.45 -11.53 13.06
C THR A 182 1.40 -10.33 13.01
N SER A 183 0.92 -9.16 12.58
CA SER A 183 1.76 -8.03 12.17
C SER A 183 2.10 -7.05 13.29
N ASP A 184 3.14 -6.23 13.07
CA ASP A 184 3.50 -5.02 13.80
C ASP A 184 2.47 -3.88 13.68
N ALA A 185 1.41 -4.06 12.88
CA ALA A 185 0.35 -3.08 12.63
C ALA A 185 -0.12 -2.32 13.88
N LEU A 186 -0.22 -0.99 13.74
CA LEU A 186 -0.70 -0.10 14.81
C LEU A 186 -2.23 -0.07 14.91
N PHE A 187 -2.93 -0.47 13.85
CA PHE A 187 -4.39 -0.43 13.74
C PHE A 187 -4.94 -1.75 13.21
N CYS A 188 -6.12 -2.13 13.69
CA CYS A 188 -6.83 -3.31 13.20
C CYS A 188 -7.28 -3.11 11.75
N GLN A 189 -6.85 -4.00 10.85
CA GLN A 189 -7.21 -4.00 9.43
C GLN A 189 -8.73 -4.07 9.18
N ALA A 190 -9.48 -4.70 10.09
CA ALA A 190 -10.92 -4.87 9.96
C ALA A 190 -11.74 -3.70 10.54
N CYS A 191 -11.40 -3.22 11.75
CA CYS A 191 -12.24 -2.26 12.46
C CYS A 191 -11.59 -0.88 12.67
N GLY A 192 -10.31 -0.72 12.32
CA GLY A 192 -9.55 0.53 12.48
C GLY A 192 -9.14 0.86 13.91
N THR A 193 -9.54 0.07 14.92
CA THR A 193 -9.13 0.31 16.31
C THR A 193 -7.63 0.16 16.49
N ARG A 194 -7.02 1.09 17.21
CA ARG A 194 -5.60 1.03 17.59
C ARG A 194 -5.34 -0.25 18.38
N LEU A 195 -4.33 -1.01 17.99
CA LEU A 195 -3.85 -2.15 18.75
C LEU A 195 -3.00 -1.60 19.91
N VAL A 196 -3.43 -1.86 21.13
CA VAL A 196 -2.88 -1.23 22.35
C VAL A 196 -1.76 -2.04 22.99
N ASP A 197 -1.67 -3.33 22.68
CA ASP A 197 -0.65 -4.22 23.25
C ASP A 197 0.21 -4.84 22.14
N GLY A 198 1.51 -4.97 22.43
CA GLY A 198 2.61 -5.42 21.58
C GLY A 198 3.42 -6.44 22.35
#